data_AF-A0A949N5T9-F1
#
_entry.id   AF-A0A949N5T9-F1
#
_cell.length_a   1.000
_cell.length_b   1.000
_cell.length_c   1.000
_cell.angle_alpha   90.00
_cell.angle_beta   90.00
_cell.angle_gamma   90.00
#
_symmetry.space_group_name_H-M   'P 1'
#
loop_
_entity.id
_entity.type
_entity.pdbx_description
1 polymer ?
#
loop_
_entity_poly.entity_id
_entity_poly.type
_entity_poly.pdbx_seq_one_letter_code
_entity_poly.pdbx_strand_id
1 'polypeptide(L)'
;MDSTATAVEALRTRINQQELTRLRLSNWKKTVAWCVDDDCHLWTSNGSEFEPGSGDADIVLRLSAKVLSQIVENEIPFFIALWATGEILFEGSFSDAYHLGYLFLSDNRSRRVVFLAHCFMNMNPRFPEGAAYPGACTPLIQTLMDAGVGIIQMPCAEFQCLGPEKELYGELSPDELRDCFRKLATGVVDDIEAYLSAGFEIAGIIGMNPSPSCGVEVTKGKETMLGTGRSTDEKPGSGVFIEEMLNVAENRGLSNLPVFGVRRMLRGESGMDERLADVKKKLNSATDGRRLPSI
;
A
#
# COMPACT_ATOMS: atom_id res chain seq x y z
N MET A 1 36.95 -8.29 25.52
CA MET A 1 35.60 -7.72 25.55
C MET A 1 34.67 -8.85 25.16
N ASP A 2 33.62 -9.07 25.94
CA ASP A 2 32.71 -10.20 25.77
C ASP A 2 32.06 -10.18 24.37
N SER A 3 32.21 -11.29 23.63
CA SER A 3 31.70 -11.44 22.26
C SER A 3 30.18 -11.37 22.22
N THR A 4 29.52 -11.79 23.29
CA THR A 4 28.05 -11.83 23.42
C THR A 4 27.49 -10.42 23.56
N ALA A 5 27.99 -9.63 24.50
CA ALA A 5 27.60 -8.23 24.66
C ALA A 5 27.78 -7.43 23.35
N THR A 6 28.87 -7.69 22.62
CA THR A 6 29.15 -7.04 21.32
C THR A 6 28.14 -7.45 20.26
N ALA A 7 27.76 -8.73 20.19
CA ALA A 7 26.80 -9.26 19.22
C ALA A 7 25.36 -8.74 19.48
N VAL A 8 24.93 -8.70 20.74
CA VAL A 8 23.64 -8.12 21.14
C VAL A 8 23.60 -6.63 20.76
N GLU A 9 24.66 -5.87 21.05
CA GLU A 9 24.73 -4.45 20.70
C GLU A 9 24.72 -4.21 19.18
N ALA A 10 25.35 -5.10 18.40
CA ALA A 10 25.29 -5.06 16.94
C ALA A 10 23.86 -5.26 16.42
N LEU A 11 23.07 -6.17 17.02
CA LEU A 11 21.65 -6.33 16.68
C LEU A 11 20.83 -5.08 16.99
N ARG A 12 21.04 -4.46 18.16
CA ARG A 12 20.36 -3.23 18.56
C ARG A 12 20.67 -2.07 17.61
N THR A 13 21.94 -1.92 17.24
CA THR A 13 22.36 -0.92 16.25
C THR A 13 21.72 -1.18 14.89
N ARG A 14 21.75 -2.43 14.43
CA ARG A 14 21.16 -2.84 13.14
C ARG A 14 19.66 -2.56 13.08
N ILE A 15 18.91 -2.85 14.14
CA ILE A 15 17.46 -2.63 14.15
C ILE A 15 17.15 -1.13 14.17
N ASN A 16 17.86 -0.32 14.95
CA ASN A 16 17.63 1.13 15.02
C ASN A 16 17.94 1.85 13.69
N GLN A 17 18.79 1.27 12.85
CA GLN A 17 19.10 1.80 11.52
C GLN A 17 18.06 1.48 10.45
N GLN A 18 17.11 0.57 10.72
CA GLN A 18 16.07 0.26 9.73
C GLN A 18 15.04 1.38 9.63
N GLU A 19 14.68 1.75 8.41
CA GLU A 19 13.72 2.81 8.10
C GLU A 19 12.37 2.64 8.83
N LEU A 20 11.93 1.39 9.00
CA LEU A 20 10.62 1.06 9.58
C LEU A 20 10.61 0.88 11.09
N THR A 21 11.77 0.89 11.73
CA THR A 21 11.85 0.64 13.18
C THR A 21 11.07 1.68 13.95
N ARG A 22 11.23 2.96 13.61
CA ARG A 22 10.46 4.05 14.23
C ARG A 22 8.96 3.83 14.12
N LEU A 23 8.48 3.48 12.92
CA LEU A 23 7.06 3.24 12.70
C LEU A 23 6.55 2.05 13.53
N ARG A 24 7.29 0.93 13.50
CA ARG A 24 6.92 -0.29 14.21
C ARG A 24 7.00 -0.12 15.73
N LEU A 25 7.85 0.75 16.24
CA LEU A 25 7.98 0.99 17.68
C LEU A 25 7.02 2.05 18.23
N SER A 26 6.38 2.88 17.39
CA SER A 26 5.57 4.05 17.79
C SER A 26 4.64 3.87 19.00
N ASN A 27 4.00 2.70 19.12
CA ASN A 27 3.08 2.36 20.21
C ASN A 27 3.55 1.15 21.04
N TRP A 28 4.82 0.80 20.96
CA TRP A 28 5.39 -0.38 21.60
C TRP A 28 6.58 0.00 22.48
N LYS A 29 6.27 0.53 23.67
CA LYS A 29 7.25 0.93 24.69
C LYS A 29 7.45 -0.21 25.69
N LYS A 30 8.36 -1.11 25.37
CA LYS A 30 8.59 -2.36 26.10
C LYS A 30 10.06 -2.58 26.40
N THR A 31 10.34 -3.26 27.50
CA THR A 31 11.68 -3.72 27.87
C THR A 31 11.84 -5.19 27.49
N VAL A 32 12.89 -5.49 26.74
CA VAL A 32 13.23 -6.81 26.20
C VAL A 32 14.52 -7.26 26.86
N ALA A 33 14.50 -8.38 27.56
CA ALA A 33 15.71 -9.02 28.05
C ALA A 33 16.20 -10.05 27.02
N TRP A 34 17.42 -9.90 26.55
CA TRP A 34 18.16 -10.86 25.73
C TRP A 34 19.07 -11.67 26.64
N CYS A 35 18.58 -12.81 27.11
CA CYS A 35 19.33 -13.75 27.94
C CYS A 35 20.04 -14.78 27.06
N VAL A 36 21.33 -14.54 26.82
CA VAL A 36 22.19 -15.34 25.98
C VAL A 36 23.06 -16.21 26.86
N ASP A 37 22.85 -17.52 26.81
CA ASP A 37 23.41 -18.46 27.77
C ASP A 37 23.11 -18.00 29.23
N ASP A 38 24.12 -17.59 30.00
CA ASP A 38 23.97 -17.15 31.39
C ASP A 38 23.87 -15.62 31.57
N ASP A 39 24.08 -14.83 30.50
CA ASP A 39 24.14 -13.37 30.55
C ASP A 39 22.89 -12.72 29.95
N CYS A 40 22.29 -11.75 30.66
CA CYS A 40 21.10 -11.03 30.18
C CYS A 40 21.40 -9.56 29.88
N HIS A 41 20.98 -9.10 28.70
CA HIS A 41 21.09 -7.72 28.25
C HIS A 41 19.70 -7.11 28.03
N LEU A 42 19.40 -5.99 28.67
CA LEU A 42 18.10 -5.35 28.53
C LEU A 42 18.15 -4.26 27.47
N TRP A 43 17.13 -4.22 26.63
CA TRP A 43 16.82 -3.10 25.75
C TRP A 43 15.46 -2.54 26.11
N THR A 44 15.30 -1.22 26.11
CA THR A 44 14.00 -0.58 26.28
C THR A 44 13.66 0.21 25.02
N SER A 45 12.46 -0.01 24.47
CA SER A 45 11.99 0.83 23.38
C SER A 45 11.40 2.13 23.91
N ASN A 46 11.86 3.26 23.38
CA ASN A 46 11.32 4.59 23.69
C ASN A 46 10.12 4.97 22.79
N GLY A 47 9.72 4.09 21.87
CA GLY A 47 8.71 4.34 20.85
C GLY A 47 9.27 4.74 19.48
N SER A 48 10.58 4.92 19.36
CA SER A 48 11.25 5.21 18.08
C SER A 48 12.43 4.30 17.81
N GLU A 49 13.15 3.92 18.85
CA GLU A 49 14.33 3.06 18.80
C GLU A 49 14.45 2.26 20.09
N PHE A 50 15.44 1.36 20.13
CA PHE A 50 15.85 0.66 21.33
C PHE A 50 17.07 1.31 21.97
N GLU A 51 17.01 1.53 23.26
CA GLU A 51 18.11 2.01 24.10
C GLU A 51 18.54 0.90 25.08
N PRO A 52 19.75 0.98 25.68
CA PRO A 52 20.08 0.16 26.83
C PRO A 52 19.01 0.30 27.92
N GLY A 53 18.42 -0.82 28.33
CA GLY A 53 17.32 -0.88 29.28
C GLY A 53 17.78 -1.15 30.71
N SER A 54 16.88 -0.94 31.66
CA SER A 54 17.05 -1.33 33.06
C SER A 54 15.70 -1.68 33.69
N GLY A 55 15.72 -2.38 34.83
CA GLY A 55 14.50 -2.79 35.54
C GLY A 55 13.94 -4.13 35.05
N ASP A 56 12.64 -4.31 35.18
CA ASP A 56 11.94 -5.55 34.82
C ASP A 56 11.69 -5.62 33.31
N ALA A 57 11.82 -6.83 32.75
CA ALA A 57 11.54 -7.09 31.35
C ALA A 57 10.05 -7.40 31.14
N ASP A 58 9.44 -6.78 30.14
CA ASP A 58 8.10 -7.16 29.65
C ASP A 58 8.15 -8.49 28.89
N ILE A 59 9.27 -8.76 28.22
CA ILE A 59 9.53 -9.99 27.48
C ILE A 59 10.99 -10.41 27.64
N VAL A 60 11.19 -11.70 27.90
CA VAL A 60 12.52 -12.32 28.03
C VAL A 60 12.72 -13.28 26.88
N LEU A 61 13.80 -13.11 26.14
CA LEU A 61 14.26 -14.02 25.09
C LEU A 61 15.43 -14.83 25.65
N ARG A 62 15.39 -16.15 25.53
CA ARG A 62 16.45 -17.06 25.94
C ARG A 62 16.98 -17.81 24.72
N LEU A 63 18.28 -17.72 24.48
CA LEU A 63 18.96 -18.31 23.33
C LEU A 63 20.42 -18.60 23.66
N SER A 64 21.11 -19.39 22.85
CA SER A 64 22.56 -19.62 23.01
C SER A 64 23.38 -18.58 22.25
N ALA A 65 24.64 -18.37 22.65
CA ALA A 65 25.57 -17.51 21.90
C ALA A 65 25.74 -17.96 20.44
N LYS A 66 25.65 -19.27 20.18
CA LYS A 66 25.66 -19.82 18.81
C LYS A 66 24.48 -19.29 17.99
N VAL A 67 23.26 -19.43 18.49
CA VAL A 67 22.04 -18.97 17.79
C VAL A 67 22.08 -17.46 17.57
N LEU A 68 22.56 -16.70 18.56
CA LEU A 68 22.78 -15.26 18.42
C LEU A 68 23.74 -14.92 17.26
N SER A 69 24.87 -15.62 17.17
CA SER A 69 25.84 -15.43 16.06
C SER A 69 25.19 -15.66 14.70
N GLN A 70 24.42 -16.75 14.56
CA GLN A 70 23.72 -17.10 13.31
C GLN A 70 22.71 -16.00 12.90
N ILE A 71 22.04 -15.37 13.85
CA ILE A 71 21.10 -14.27 13.60
C ILE A 71 21.83 -12.97 13.23
N VAL A 72 22.96 -12.68 13.88
CA VAL A 72 23.81 -11.52 13.56
C VAL A 72 24.38 -11.65 12.16
N GLU A 73 24.84 -12.84 11.78
CA GLU A 73 25.44 -13.16 10.48
C GLU A 73 24.41 -13.39 9.37
N ASN A 74 23.10 -13.29 9.70
CA ASN A 74 21.97 -13.55 8.81
C ASN A 74 21.92 -14.97 8.21
N GLU A 75 22.53 -15.97 8.87
CA GLU A 75 22.39 -17.38 8.51
C GLU A 75 20.97 -17.89 8.78
N ILE A 76 20.34 -17.39 9.85
CA ILE A 76 18.95 -17.69 10.22
C ILE A 76 18.22 -16.37 10.52
N PRO A 77 17.07 -16.09 9.88
CA PRO A 77 16.27 -14.92 10.25
C PRO A 77 15.77 -15.03 11.69
N PHE A 78 15.85 -13.95 12.47
CA PHE A 78 15.36 -13.93 13.85
C PHE A 78 13.92 -14.44 13.98
N PHE A 79 13.02 -14.06 13.06
CA PHE A 79 11.63 -14.53 13.07
C PHE A 79 11.53 -16.05 12.95
N ILE A 80 12.38 -16.67 12.14
CA ILE A 80 12.42 -18.12 11.97
C ILE A 80 12.98 -18.78 13.22
N ALA A 81 14.06 -18.24 13.80
CA ALA A 81 14.63 -18.75 15.04
C ALA A 81 13.64 -18.63 16.24
N LEU A 82 12.85 -17.56 16.27
CA LEU A 82 11.85 -17.31 17.30
C LEU A 82 10.63 -18.24 17.21
N TRP A 83 10.19 -18.58 15.99
CA TRP A 83 8.89 -19.24 15.78
C TRP A 83 8.96 -20.67 15.25
N ALA A 84 9.98 -21.01 14.48
CA ALA A 84 9.98 -22.24 13.69
C ALA A 84 10.97 -23.29 14.18
N THR A 85 12.07 -22.89 14.85
CA THR A 85 13.15 -23.82 15.22
C THR A 85 13.11 -24.23 16.70
N GLY A 86 12.46 -23.45 17.55
CA GLY A 86 12.50 -23.64 19.01
C GLY A 86 13.83 -23.25 19.66
N GLU A 87 14.72 -22.58 18.90
CA GLU A 87 16.05 -22.18 19.37
C GLU A 87 16.05 -20.92 20.22
N ILE A 88 14.99 -20.11 20.12
CA ILE A 88 14.72 -19.00 21.03
C ILE A 88 13.46 -19.33 21.83
N LEU A 89 13.62 -19.47 23.14
CA LEU A 89 12.49 -19.53 24.06
C LEU A 89 12.12 -18.10 24.46
N PHE A 90 10.84 -17.82 24.67
CA PHE A 90 10.43 -16.52 25.20
C PHE A 90 9.45 -16.65 26.36
N GLU A 91 9.55 -15.72 27.31
CA GLU A 91 8.61 -15.51 28.39
C GLU A 91 7.99 -14.12 28.22
N GLY A 92 6.66 -14.01 28.23
CA GLY A 92 5.94 -12.77 27.95
C GLY A 92 4.66 -13.02 27.16
N SER A 93 4.12 -11.97 26.53
CA SER A 93 2.92 -12.13 25.70
C SER A 93 3.28 -12.61 24.28
N PHE A 94 2.39 -13.42 23.70
CA PHE A 94 2.51 -13.81 22.28
C PHE A 94 2.56 -12.59 21.35
N SER A 95 1.79 -11.54 21.67
CA SER A 95 1.75 -10.31 20.88
C SER A 95 3.11 -9.61 20.84
N ASP A 96 3.82 -9.55 21.96
CA ASP A 96 5.13 -8.91 22.07
C ASP A 96 6.21 -9.70 21.33
N ALA A 97 6.19 -11.04 21.43
CA ALA A 97 7.08 -11.90 20.65
C ALA A 97 6.83 -11.75 19.14
N TYR A 98 5.57 -11.65 18.72
CA TYR A 98 5.21 -11.50 17.31
C TYR A 98 5.66 -10.13 16.77
N HIS A 99 5.45 -9.07 17.56
CA HIS A 99 5.91 -7.72 17.26
C HIS A 99 7.43 -7.66 17.13
N LEU A 100 8.15 -8.26 18.09
CA LEU A 100 9.61 -8.36 18.05
C LEU A 100 10.10 -9.05 16.79
N GLY A 101 9.51 -10.20 16.47
CA GLY A 101 9.82 -10.92 15.24
C GLY A 101 9.77 -10.00 14.02
N TYR A 102 8.70 -9.22 13.89
CA TYR A 102 8.49 -8.34 12.75
C TYR A 102 9.56 -7.27 12.60
N LEU A 103 10.14 -6.80 13.69
CA LEU A 103 11.20 -5.79 13.67
C LEU A 103 12.49 -6.29 13.01
N PHE A 104 12.76 -7.60 13.05
CA PHE A 104 13.99 -8.19 12.50
C PHE A 104 13.80 -8.84 11.12
N LEU A 105 12.62 -8.74 10.51
CA LEU A 105 12.39 -9.25 9.16
C LEU A 105 13.12 -8.39 8.12
N SER A 106 13.95 -9.04 7.30
CA SER A 106 14.44 -8.48 6.03
C SER A 106 13.32 -8.58 5.01
N ASP A 107 12.57 -7.50 4.85
CA ASP A 107 11.33 -7.45 4.08
C ASP A 107 11.60 -7.10 2.60
N ASN A 108 11.39 -8.04 1.69
CA ASN A 108 11.55 -7.83 0.23
C ASN A 108 10.43 -6.99 -0.40
N ARG A 109 9.35 -6.66 0.34
CA ARG A 109 8.27 -5.85 -0.20
C ARG A 109 8.80 -4.46 -0.54
N SER A 110 8.56 -3.99 -1.77
CA SER A 110 8.85 -2.62 -2.16
C SER A 110 8.04 -1.59 -1.34
N ARG A 111 6.89 -2.02 -0.78
CA ARG A 111 5.90 -1.19 -0.09
C ARG A 111 5.38 -0.05 -0.95
N ARG A 112 5.41 -0.25 -2.28
CA ARG A 112 4.85 0.65 -3.28
C ARG A 112 3.59 0.02 -3.83
N VAL A 113 2.49 0.76 -3.82
CA VAL A 113 1.21 0.26 -4.32
C VAL A 113 0.56 1.26 -5.27
N VAL A 114 -0.24 0.74 -6.20
CA VAL A 114 -1.11 1.53 -7.07
C VAL A 114 -2.56 1.16 -6.84
N PHE A 115 -3.43 2.17 -6.83
CA PHE A 115 -4.88 1.99 -6.87
C PHE A 115 -5.33 2.07 -8.33
N LEU A 116 -5.87 0.98 -8.86
CA LEU A 116 -6.13 0.83 -10.28
C LEU A 116 -7.63 0.74 -10.56
N ALA A 117 -8.11 1.52 -11.53
CA ALA A 117 -9.48 1.44 -11.99
C ALA A 117 -9.86 0.00 -12.37
N HIS A 118 -10.98 -0.47 -11.84
CA HIS A 118 -11.42 -1.86 -11.91
C HIS A 118 -11.29 -2.49 -13.30
N CYS A 119 -11.70 -1.73 -14.32
CA CYS A 119 -11.83 -2.20 -15.70
C CYS A 119 -10.50 -2.45 -16.43
N PHE A 120 -9.35 -2.23 -15.77
CA PHE A 120 -8.04 -2.68 -16.23
C PHE A 120 -7.69 -4.09 -15.74
N MET A 121 -8.17 -4.54 -14.57
CA MET A 121 -7.96 -5.91 -14.09
C MET A 121 -9.14 -6.85 -14.37
N ASN A 122 -10.32 -6.29 -14.59
CA ASN A 122 -11.50 -7.05 -14.96
C ASN A 122 -12.31 -6.26 -15.99
N MET A 123 -12.23 -6.63 -17.26
CA MET A 123 -12.89 -5.95 -18.37
C MET A 123 -14.37 -6.31 -18.51
N ASN A 124 -14.85 -7.36 -17.83
CA ASN A 124 -16.23 -7.83 -17.92
C ASN A 124 -17.29 -6.76 -17.56
N PRO A 125 -17.07 -5.85 -16.58
CA PRO A 125 -18.01 -4.77 -16.26
C PRO A 125 -18.11 -3.64 -17.30
N ARG A 126 -17.32 -3.67 -18.38
CA ARG A 126 -17.43 -2.66 -19.43
C ARG A 126 -18.74 -2.83 -20.21
N PHE A 127 -19.13 -1.80 -20.93
CA PHE A 127 -20.22 -1.92 -21.91
C PHE A 127 -19.89 -3.03 -22.94
N PRO A 128 -20.90 -3.72 -23.50
CA PRO A 128 -20.71 -4.77 -24.51
C PRO A 128 -19.77 -4.32 -25.64
N GLU A 129 -18.88 -5.22 -26.08
CA GLU A 129 -17.80 -4.96 -27.05
C GLU A 129 -16.74 -3.91 -26.62
N GLY A 130 -16.85 -3.33 -25.43
CA GLY A 130 -15.89 -2.38 -24.86
C GLY A 130 -14.61 -3.02 -24.28
N ALA A 131 -14.54 -4.35 -24.29
CA ALA A 131 -13.43 -5.15 -23.78
C ALA A 131 -12.49 -5.58 -24.91
N ALA A 132 -11.29 -5.01 -24.96
CA ALA A 132 -10.27 -5.41 -25.94
C ALA A 132 -9.53 -6.71 -25.55
N TYR A 133 -9.75 -7.19 -24.32
CA TYR A 133 -9.12 -8.38 -23.76
C TYR A 133 -10.17 -9.19 -23.00
N PRO A 134 -10.04 -10.52 -22.93
CA PRO A 134 -11.06 -11.39 -22.33
C PRO A 134 -11.17 -11.28 -20.80
N GLY A 135 -10.16 -10.70 -20.13
CA GLY A 135 -10.12 -10.61 -18.66
C GLY A 135 -9.50 -9.30 -18.22
N ALA A 136 -8.17 -9.25 -18.11
CA ALA A 136 -7.44 -8.02 -17.76
C ALA A 136 -6.80 -7.36 -18.98
N CYS A 137 -6.45 -6.07 -18.85
CA CYS A 137 -5.61 -5.34 -19.79
C CYS A 137 -4.15 -5.81 -19.66
N THR A 138 -3.85 -6.98 -20.22
CA THR A 138 -2.56 -7.68 -20.04
C THR A 138 -1.34 -6.77 -20.18
N PRO A 139 -1.21 -5.90 -21.21
CA PRO A 139 -0.01 -5.06 -21.33
C PRO A 139 0.19 -4.08 -20.17
N LEU A 140 -0.90 -3.49 -19.66
CA LEU A 140 -0.84 -2.59 -18.53
C LEU A 140 -0.53 -3.35 -17.24
N ILE A 141 -1.21 -4.48 -16.99
CA ILE A 141 -0.98 -5.27 -15.78
C ILE A 141 0.46 -5.79 -15.73
N GLN A 142 0.97 -6.31 -16.84
CA GLN A 142 2.37 -6.74 -16.92
C GLN A 142 3.32 -5.56 -16.66
N THR A 143 3.04 -4.38 -17.22
CA THR A 143 3.84 -3.16 -16.98
C THR A 143 3.89 -2.77 -15.51
N LEU A 144 2.77 -2.88 -14.78
CA LEU A 144 2.71 -2.60 -13.34
C LEU A 144 3.47 -3.68 -12.52
N MET A 145 3.32 -4.96 -12.89
CA MET A 145 4.05 -6.05 -12.25
C MET A 145 5.57 -5.91 -12.44
N ASP A 146 6.02 -5.61 -13.66
CA ASP A 146 7.43 -5.38 -13.99
C ASP A 146 8.02 -4.16 -13.26
N ALA A 147 7.17 -3.19 -12.88
CA ALA A 147 7.55 -2.03 -12.08
C ALA A 147 7.69 -2.35 -10.58
N GLY A 148 7.35 -3.57 -10.14
CA GLY A 148 7.49 -4.01 -8.75
C GLY A 148 6.51 -3.34 -7.78
N VAL A 149 5.38 -2.82 -8.28
CA VAL A 149 4.32 -2.23 -7.45
C VAL A 149 3.22 -3.26 -7.15
N GLY A 150 2.69 -3.24 -5.92
CA GLY A 150 1.46 -3.96 -5.60
C GLY A 150 0.25 -3.29 -6.28
N ILE A 151 -0.72 -4.08 -6.74
CA ILE A 151 -1.91 -3.57 -7.44
C ILE A 151 -3.14 -3.77 -6.55
N ILE A 152 -3.79 -2.66 -6.21
CA ILE A 152 -5.05 -2.63 -5.47
C ILE A 152 -6.16 -2.30 -6.46
N GLN A 153 -7.12 -3.20 -6.63
CA GLN A 153 -8.26 -2.94 -7.51
C GLN A 153 -9.24 -2.00 -6.82
N MET A 154 -9.45 -0.82 -7.39
CA MET A 154 -10.58 0.01 -6.98
C MET A 154 -11.91 -0.66 -7.34
N PRO A 155 -13.00 -0.40 -6.60
CA PRO A 155 -14.33 -0.85 -7.00
C PRO A 155 -14.72 -0.23 -8.35
N CYS A 156 -15.54 -0.95 -9.13
CA CYS A 156 -16.19 -0.35 -10.28
C CYS A 156 -17.47 0.33 -9.81
N ALA A 157 -17.43 1.66 -9.70
CA ALA A 157 -18.56 2.44 -9.22
C ALA A 157 -19.82 2.25 -10.10
N GLU A 158 -19.65 2.21 -11.43
CA GLU A 158 -20.75 1.91 -12.36
C GLU A 158 -21.34 0.52 -12.10
N PHE A 159 -20.50 -0.52 -12.00
CA PHE A 159 -21.00 -1.88 -11.77
C PHE A 159 -21.75 -2.01 -10.44
N GLN A 160 -21.22 -1.41 -9.37
CA GLN A 160 -21.78 -1.57 -8.03
C GLN A 160 -23.01 -0.69 -7.77
N CYS A 161 -23.10 0.49 -8.41
CA CYS A 161 -24.21 1.42 -8.20
C CYS A 161 -25.25 1.37 -9.31
N LEU A 162 -24.87 1.04 -10.55
CA LEU A 162 -25.78 0.99 -11.71
C LEU A 162 -26.18 -0.43 -12.10
N GLY A 163 -25.52 -1.44 -11.53
CA GLY A 163 -25.72 -2.85 -11.83
C GLY A 163 -24.75 -3.40 -12.89
N PRO A 164 -24.66 -4.74 -13.03
CA PRO A 164 -23.66 -5.39 -13.89
C PRO A 164 -23.67 -4.92 -15.35
N GLU A 165 -24.86 -4.71 -15.89
CA GLU A 165 -25.07 -4.22 -17.26
C GLU A 165 -25.49 -2.74 -17.29
N LYS A 166 -25.32 -2.02 -16.17
CA LYS A 166 -25.72 -0.60 -15.98
C LYS A 166 -27.21 -0.40 -16.19
N GLU A 167 -28.01 -1.33 -15.68
CA GLU A 167 -29.47 -1.35 -15.80
C GLU A 167 -30.14 -0.11 -15.20
N LEU A 168 -29.50 0.53 -14.22
CA LEU A 168 -29.98 1.76 -13.58
C LEU A 168 -29.40 3.05 -14.20
N TYR A 169 -28.76 2.96 -15.37
CA TYR A 169 -28.19 4.13 -16.02
C TYR A 169 -29.28 5.14 -16.41
N GLY A 170 -29.21 6.34 -15.85
CA GLY A 170 -30.22 7.39 -16.06
C GLY A 170 -31.49 7.23 -15.20
N GLU A 171 -31.59 6.16 -14.42
CA GLU A 171 -32.71 5.90 -13.51
C GLU A 171 -32.48 6.49 -12.12
N LEU A 172 -31.22 6.56 -11.68
CA LEU A 172 -30.85 7.20 -10.42
C LEU A 172 -30.81 8.72 -10.56
N SER A 173 -31.30 9.42 -9.54
CA SER A 173 -31.08 10.86 -9.45
C SER A 173 -29.58 11.17 -9.30
N PRO A 174 -29.14 12.40 -9.66
CA PRO A 174 -27.73 12.77 -9.58
C PRO A 174 -27.17 12.65 -8.16
N ASP A 175 -27.99 12.96 -7.16
CA ASP A 175 -27.61 12.89 -5.75
C ASP A 175 -27.48 11.42 -5.28
N GLU A 176 -28.43 10.54 -5.63
CA GLU A 176 -28.35 9.11 -5.31
C GLU A 176 -27.10 8.46 -5.92
N LEU A 177 -26.79 8.79 -7.17
CA LEU A 177 -25.60 8.27 -7.84
C LEU A 177 -24.31 8.77 -7.17
N ARG A 178 -24.23 10.07 -6.87
CA ARG A 178 -23.08 10.67 -6.18
C ARG A 178 -22.91 10.09 -4.78
N ASP A 179 -23.98 9.89 -4.03
CA ASP A 179 -23.92 9.29 -2.69
C ASP A 179 -23.40 7.85 -2.73
N CYS A 180 -23.85 7.05 -3.71
CA CYS A 180 -23.31 5.71 -3.91
C CYS A 180 -21.82 5.75 -4.29
N PHE A 181 -21.42 6.62 -5.22
CA PHE A 181 -20.03 6.77 -5.63
C PHE A 181 -19.14 7.26 -4.48
N ARG A 182 -19.62 8.23 -3.68
CA ARG A 182 -18.93 8.76 -2.51
C ARG A 182 -18.71 7.68 -1.45
N LYS A 183 -19.70 6.81 -1.21
CA LYS A 183 -19.55 5.68 -0.28
C LYS A 183 -18.41 4.75 -0.72
N LEU A 184 -18.36 4.38 -2.00
CA LEU A 184 -17.28 3.54 -2.53
C LEU A 184 -15.94 4.25 -2.50
N ALA A 185 -15.92 5.54 -2.81
CA ALA A 185 -14.73 6.37 -2.80
C ALA A 185 -14.17 6.51 -1.38
N THR A 186 -15.05 6.61 -0.38
CA THR A 186 -14.67 6.63 1.05
C THR A 186 -13.88 5.38 1.42
N GLY A 187 -14.34 4.19 1.01
CA GLY A 187 -13.60 2.95 1.25
C GLY A 187 -12.23 2.91 0.58
N VAL A 188 -12.11 3.46 -0.65
CA VAL A 188 -10.81 3.58 -1.32
C VAL A 188 -9.87 4.52 -0.56
N VAL A 189 -10.39 5.64 -0.05
CA VAL A 189 -9.58 6.58 0.75
C VAL A 189 -9.21 6.00 2.11
N ASP A 190 -10.09 5.22 2.74
CA ASP A 190 -9.79 4.47 3.97
C ASP A 190 -8.60 3.53 3.75
N ASP A 191 -8.59 2.77 2.64
CA ASP A 191 -7.47 1.90 2.26
C ASP A 191 -6.18 2.71 2.02
N ILE A 192 -6.27 3.84 1.30
CA ILE A 192 -5.13 4.74 1.06
C ILE A 192 -4.51 5.21 2.38
N GLU A 193 -5.33 5.65 3.35
CA GLU A 193 -4.88 6.07 4.67
C GLU A 193 -4.23 4.93 5.45
N ALA A 194 -4.79 3.72 5.37
CA ALA A 194 -4.21 2.53 6.01
C ALA A 194 -2.82 2.21 5.42
N TYR A 195 -2.65 2.27 4.09
CA TYR A 195 -1.35 2.09 3.46
C TYR A 195 -0.35 3.17 3.85
N LEU A 196 -0.75 4.45 3.79
CA LEU A 196 0.12 5.58 4.14
C LEU A 196 0.54 5.55 5.62
N SER A 197 -0.39 5.28 6.53
CA SER A 197 -0.11 5.15 7.97
C SER A 197 0.78 3.94 8.26
N ALA A 198 0.67 2.89 7.47
CA ALA A 198 1.60 1.77 7.50
C ALA A 198 2.94 2.09 6.82
N GLY A 199 3.19 3.29 6.27
CA GLY A 199 4.45 3.68 5.64
C GLY A 199 4.65 3.12 4.23
N PHE A 200 3.58 2.78 3.52
CA PHE A 200 3.64 2.44 2.11
C PHE A 200 3.62 3.72 1.25
N GLU A 201 4.24 3.65 0.09
CA GLU A 201 4.11 4.64 -0.97
C GLU A 201 2.87 4.33 -1.82
N ILE A 202 2.02 5.33 -2.01
CA ILE A 202 1.01 5.31 -3.08
C ILE A 202 1.68 5.84 -4.34
N ALA A 203 2.14 4.94 -5.21
CA ALA A 203 2.86 5.28 -6.43
C ALA A 203 1.93 5.85 -7.53
N GLY A 204 0.62 5.58 -7.44
CA GLY A 204 -0.36 6.08 -8.40
C GLY A 204 -1.79 5.67 -8.08
N ILE A 205 -2.72 6.57 -8.36
CA ILE A 205 -4.16 6.29 -8.48
C ILE A 205 -4.50 6.42 -9.97
N ILE A 206 -4.74 5.27 -10.61
CA ILE A 206 -4.81 5.14 -12.06
C ILE A 206 -6.26 5.02 -12.50
N GLY A 207 -6.79 6.10 -13.07
CA GLY A 207 -8.13 6.13 -13.65
C GLY A 207 -8.17 5.71 -15.12
N MET A 208 -9.37 5.54 -15.66
CA MET A 208 -9.63 5.18 -17.05
C MET A 208 -10.07 6.41 -17.83
N ASN A 209 -9.19 7.01 -18.63
CA ASN A 209 -9.60 8.09 -19.51
C ASN A 209 -10.28 7.54 -20.79
N PRO A 210 -11.37 8.16 -21.28
CA PRO A 210 -12.12 9.30 -20.73
C PRO A 210 -13.44 8.87 -20.03
N SER A 211 -13.42 7.91 -19.09
CA SER A 211 -14.64 7.38 -18.48
C SER A 211 -15.48 8.47 -17.78
N PRO A 212 -16.83 8.40 -17.85
CA PRO A 212 -17.72 9.29 -17.10
C PRO A 212 -17.57 9.13 -15.58
N SER A 213 -17.11 7.98 -15.10
CA SER A 213 -16.88 7.72 -13.67
C SER A 213 -15.40 7.81 -13.30
N CYS A 214 -14.54 7.11 -14.05
CA CYS A 214 -13.14 6.90 -13.69
C CYS A 214 -12.14 7.75 -14.49
N GLY A 215 -12.59 8.70 -15.32
CA GLY A 215 -11.71 9.65 -15.99
C GLY A 215 -10.99 10.56 -14.99
N VAL A 216 -9.75 10.94 -15.29
CA VAL A 216 -8.91 11.79 -14.41
C VAL A 216 -8.74 13.17 -15.02
N GLU A 217 -7.94 13.28 -16.09
CA GLU A 217 -7.70 14.56 -16.77
C GLU A 217 -8.77 14.86 -17.82
N VAL A 218 -9.39 13.81 -18.38
CA VAL A 218 -10.45 13.92 -19.37
C VAL A 218 -11.59 12.96 -19.06
N THR A 219 -12.82 13.39 -19.34
CA THR A 219 -14.03 12.60 -19.15
C THR A 219 -14.98 12.77 -20.33
N LYS A 220 -15.84 11.78 -20.56
CA LYS A 220 -16.84 11.75 -21.63
C LYS A 220 -18.15 11.19 -21.08
N GLY A 221 -19.25 11.92 -21.32
CA GLY A 221 -20.60 11.47 -20.92
C GLY A 221 -20.93 11.66 -19.44
N LYS A 222 -20.14 12.43 -18.69
CA LYS A 222 -20.41 12.75 -17.28
C LYS A 222 -21.75 13.46 -17.08
N GLU A 223 -22.04 14.46 -17.91
CA GLU A 223 -23.32 15.18 -17.89
C GLU A 223 -24.50 14.26 -18.21
N THR A 224 -24.33 13.36 -19.17
CA THR A 224 -25.34 12.34 -19.52
C THR A 224 -25.58 11.39 -18.36
N MET A 225 -24.51 10.92 -17.70
CA MET A 225 -24.60 10.07 -16.51
C MET A 225 -25.32 10.74 -15.35
N LEU A 226 -25.13 12.05 -15.18
CA LEU A 226 -25.79 12.85 -14.15
C LEU A 226 -27.13 13.44 -14.62
N GLY A 227 -27.63 13.13 -15.82
CA GLY A 227 -28.87 13.73 -16.33
C GLY A 227 -28.85 15.27 -16.47
N THR A 228 -27.70 15.92 -16.34
CA THR A 228 -27.54 17.39 -16.40
C THR A 228 -27.27 17.91 -17.81
N GLY A 229 -27.04 17.00 -18.77
CA GLY A 229 -26.81 17.33 -20.16
C GLY A 229 -26.80 16.09 -21.04
N ARG A 230 -26.48 16.28 -22.32
CA ARG A 230 -26.46 15.19 -23.33
C ARG A 230 -25.15 15.11 -24.11
N SER A 231 -24.13 15.87 -23.71
CA SER A 231 -22.86 15.89 -24.43
C SER A 231 -22.14 14.56 -24.27
N THR A 232 -21.71 14.01 -25.41
CA THR A 232 -20.87 12.81 -25.48
C THR A 232 -19.45 13.16 -25.95
N ASP A 233 -19.07 14.42 -25.85
CA ASP A 233 -17.73 14.87 -26.22
C ASP A 233 -16.76 14.58 -25.08
N GLU A 234 -15.47 14.44 -25.43
CA GLU A 234 -14.43 14.44 -24.42
C GLU A 234 -14.22 15.86 -23.93
N LYS A 235 -14.30 16.05 -22.61
CA LYS A 235 -14.12 17.34 -21.94
C LYS A 235 -12.98 17.23 -20.93
N PRO A 236 -12.20 18.30 -20.72
CA PRO A 236 -11.28 18.37 -19.59
C PRO A 236 -12.04 18.18 -18.26
N GLY A 237 -11.43 17.43 -17.34
CA GLY A 237 -11.99 17.15 -16.01
C GLY A 237 -12.13 15.65 -15.72
N SER A 238 -12.42 15.36 -14.45
CA SER A 238 -12.56 14.00 -13.94
C SER A 238 -13.98 13.45 -14.10
N GLY A 239 -14.09 12.12 -14.09
CA GLY A 239 -15.36 11.45 -13.92
C GLY A 239 -15.90 11.57 -12.50
N VAL A 240 -17.18 11.23 -12.30
CA VAL A 240 -17.91 11.44 -11.03
C VAL A 240 -17.25 10.70 -9.86
N PHE A 241 -16.80 9.45 -10.06
CA PHE A 241 -16.21 8.65 -8.99
C PHE A 241 -14.85 9.20 -8.54
N ILE A 242 -14.01 9.61 -9.50
CA ILE A 242 -12.72 10.25 -9.20
C ILE A 242 -12.92 11.61 -8.52
N GLU A 243 -13.90 12.39 -8.95
CA GLU A 243 -14.26 13.65 -8.28
C GLU A 243 -14.64 13.42 -6.81
N GLU A 244 -15.57 12.51 -6.52
CA GLU A 244 -15.97 12.22 -5.14
C GLU A 244 -14.78 11.69 -4.30
N MET A 245 -13.93 10.84 -4.86
CA MET A 245 -12.73 10.34 -4.19
C MET A 245 -11.72 11.44 -3.88
N LEU A 246 -11.47 12.36 -4.81
CA LEU A 246 -10.59 13.51 -4.57
C LEU A 246 -11.16 14.44 -3.50
N ASN A 247 -12.48 14.69 -3.51
CA ASN A 247 -13.14 15.48 -2.47
C ASN A 247 -13.00 14.82 -1.08
N VAL A 248 -13.20 13.50 -0.99
CA VAL A 248 -13.01 12.77 0.27
C VAL A 248 -11.56 12.83 0.74
N ALA A 249 -10.60 12.62 -0.17
CA ALA A 249 -9.18 12.69 0.14
C ALA A 249 -8.76 14.09 0.61
N GLU A 250 -9.21 15.14 -0.06
CA GLU A 250 -8.93 16.53 0.31
C GLU A 250 -9.46 16.86 1.71
N ASN A 251 -10.70 16.45 2.02
CA ASN A 251 -11.30 16.63 3.35
C ASN A 251 -10.53 15.89 4.47
N ARG A 252 -9.69 14.91 4.13
CA ARG A 252 -8.81 14.17 5.05
C ARG A 252 -7.35 14.63 5.00
N GLY A 253 -7.05 15.73 4.30
CA GLY A 253 -5.69 16.27 4.20
C GLY A 253 -4.79 15.51 3.22
N LEU A 254 -5.35 14.68 2.34
CA LEU A 254 -4.63 13.90 1.32
C LEU A 254 -4.68 14.55 -0.06
N SER A 255 -4.40 15.84 -0.15
CA SER A 255 -4.46 16.60 -1.42
C SER A 255 -3.33 16.29 -2.41
N ASN A 256 -2.23 15.67 -1.96
CA ASN A 256 -1.03 15.43 -2.77
C ASN A 256 -0.94 14.03 -3.37
N LEU A 257 -2.06 13.31 -3.54
CA LEU A 257 -2.07 11.95 -4.10
C LEU A 257 -1.69 11.97 -5.60
N PRO A 258 -0.81 11.07 -6.08
CA PRO A 258 -0.46 11.02 -7.50
C PRO A 258 -1.58 10.36 -8.30
N VAL A 259 -2.44 11.15 -8.92
CA VAL A 259 -3.58 10.66 -9.71
C VAL A 259 -3.34 10.93 -11.19
N PHE A 260 -3.50 9.92 -12.04
CA PHE A 260 -3.36 10.09 -13.49
C PHE A 260 -4.24 9.11 -14.26
N GLY A 261 -4.68 9.52 -15.44
CA GLY A 261 -5.52 8.71 -16.31
C GLY A 261 -4.71 7.91 -17.32
N VAL A 262 -5.10 6.65 -17.51
CA VAL A 262 -4.65 5.81 -18.61
C VAL A 262 -5.80 5.65 -19.58
N ARG A 263 -5.54 5.93 -20.87
CA ARG A 263 -6.55 5.70 -21.91
C ARG A 263 -6.72 4.20 -22.14
N ARG A 264 -7.95 3.80 -22.49
CA ARG A 264 -8.24 2.41 -22.90
C ARG A 264 -7.18 1.92 -23.91
N MET A 265 -6.74 0.68 -23.72
CA MET A 265 -5.81 0.03 -24.65
C MET A 265 -6.55 -0.95 -25.54
N LEU A 266 -6.38 -0.82 -26.86
CA LEU A 266 -6.98 -1.67 -27.88
C LEU A 266 -5.90 -2.58 -28.50
N ARG A 267 -6.28 -3.77 -28.98
CA ARG A 267 -5.33 -4.65 -29.67
C ARG A 267 -4.91 -4.03 -31.00
N GLY A 268 -3.60 -3.97 -31.24
CA GLY A 268 -3.02 -3.49 -32.50
C GLY A 268 -3.07 -1.96 -32.70
N GLU A 269 -3.44 -1.19 -31.66
CA GLU A 269 -3.35 0.26 -31.74
C GLU A 269 -1.90 0.75 -31.77
N SER A 270 -1.66 1.86 -32.47
CA SER A 270 -0.35 2.51 -32.47
C SER A 270 -0.05 3.20 -31.13
N GLY A 271 1.25 3.37 -30.83
CA GLY A 271 1.71 4.10 -29.64
C GLY A 271 1.41 3.41 -28.30
N MET A 272 1.24 2.07 -28.30
CA MET A 272 1.06 1.32 -27.05
C MET A 272 2.33 1.38 -26.18
N ASP A 273 3.50 1.17 -26.78
CA ASP A 273 4.78 1.17 -26.05
C ASP A 273 5.08 2.55 -25.43
N GLU A 274 4.82 3.64 -26.15
CA GLU A 274 4.99 5.01 -25.65
C GLU A 274 4.06 5.29 -24.46
N ARG A 275 2.80 4.83 -24.52
CA ARG A 275 1.86 4.97 -23.40
C ARG A 275 2.27 4.15 -22.19
N LEU A 276 2.76 2.92 -22.38
CA LEU A 276 3.26 2.09 -21.29
C LEU A 276 4.55 2.69 -20.68
N ALA A 277 5.41 3.29 -21.50
CA ALA A 277 6.57 4.03 -21.03
C ALA A 277 6.18 5.27 -20.21
N ASP A 278 5.15 6.01 -20.63
CA ASP A 278 4.60 7.13 -19.86
C ASP A 278 4.06 6.69 -18.49
N VAL A 279 3.34 5.56 -18.43
CA VAL A 279 2.90 4.97 -17.15
C VAL A 279 4.11 4.68 -16.24
N LYS A 280 5.14 4.02 -16.75
CA LYS A 280 6.37 3.75 -15.98
C LYS A 280 7.03 5.03 -15.47
N LYS A 281 7.08 6.07 -16.32
CA LYS A 281 7.63 7.38 -15.95
C LYS A 281 6.84 8.01 -14.81
N LYS A 282 5.50 8.02 -14.89
CA LYS A 282 4.62 8.59 -13.85
C LYS A 282 4.76 7.87 -12.51
N LEU A 283 4.87 6.54 -12.52
CA LEU A 283 5.12 5.75 -11.30
C LEU A 283 6.45 6.10 -10.62
N ASN A 284 7.45 6.53 -11.38
CA ASN A 284 8.77 6.89 -10.85
C ASN A 284 8.89 8.39 -10.52
N SER A 285 7.95 9.24 -10.93
CA SER A 285 7.93 10.66 -10.50
C SER A 285 7.28 10.85 -9.13
N ALA A 286 6.43 9.92 -8.68
CA ALA A 286 5.79 9.97 -7.37
C ALA A 286 6.79 9.84 -6.19
N THR A 287 7.96 9.23 -6.44
CA THR A 287 9.02 9.01 -5.45
C THR A 287 9.83 10.26 -5.10
N ASP A 288 9.86 11.28 -5.96
CA ASP A 288 10.79 12.43 -5.80
C ASP A 288 10.23 13.56 -4.92
N GLY A 289 8.92 13.52 -4.60
CA GLY A 289 8.21 14.60 -3.89
C GLY A 289 7.97 14.37 -2.40
N ARG A 290 8.35 13.22 -1.83
CA ARG A 290 8.03 12.85 -0.43
C ARG A 290 9.24 12.26 0.29
N ARG A 291 10.24 13.10 0.60
CA ARG A 291 10.92 12.90 1.88
C ARG A 291 9.85 13.10 2.94
N LEU A 292 9.57 12.06 3.74
CA LEU A 292 8.74 12.18 4.93
C LEU A 292 9.17 13.44 5.71
N PRO A 293 8.24 14.26 6.24
CA PRO A 293 8.65 15.31 7.15
C PRO A 293 9.44 14.64 8.27
N SER A 294 10.67 15.11 8.47
CA SER A 294 11.40 14.86 9.70
C SER A 294 10.54 15.45 10.83
N ILE A 295 9.74 14.61 11.49
CA ILE A 295 9.11 14.90 12.78
C ILE A 295 10.16 14.61 13.85
#